data_AF-A0A497DZP0-F1
#
_entry.id   AF-A0A497DZP0-F1
#
_cell.length_a   1.000
_cell.length_b   1.000
_cell.length_c   1.000
_cell.angle_alpha   90.00
_cell.angle_beta   90.00
_cell.angle_gamma   90.00
#
_symmetry.space_group_name_H-M   'P 1'
#
loop_
_entity.id
_entity.type
_entity.pdbx_description
1 polymer ?
#
loop_
_entity_poly.entity_id
_entity_poly.type
_entity_poly.pdbx_seq_one_letter_code
_entity_poly.pdbx_strand_id
1 'polypeptide(L)' 'MHKFLSSLFLVLSIIFSILGIAFFLFLFLPEFNIYWLILAPVILTIYQLPAVGLFWLHKKFKNEHKPSL' A
#
# COMPACT_ATOMS: atom_id res chain seq x y z
N MET A 1 8.75 21.91 5.80
CA MET A 1 7.46 21.26 5.46
C MET A 1 7.61 19.95 4.70
N HIS A 2 8.47 19.84 3.68
CA HIS A 2 8.60 18.61 2.87
C HIS A 2 9.02 17.34 3.63
N LYS A 3 9.89 17.42 4.66
CA LYS A 3 10.24 16.26 5.50
C LYS A 3 9.05 15.74 6.30
N PHE A 4 8.20 16.63 6.82
CA PHE A 4 6.98 16.27 7.54
C PHE A 4 5.96 15.62 6.60
N LEU A 5 5.78 16.19 5.40
CA LEU A 5 4.90 15.63 4.36
C LEU A 5 5.37 14.24 3.91
N SER A 6 6.68 14.09 3.70
CA SER A 6 7.31 12.80 3.37
C SER A 6 7.08 11.76 4.48
N SER A 7 7.25 12.13 5.75
CA SER A 7 6.97 11.24 6.88
C SER A 7 5.49 10.87 6.96
N LEU A 8 4.59 11.81 6.70
CA LEU A 8 3.14 11.57 6.63
C LEU A 8 2.78 10.55 5.54
N PHE A 9 3.33 10.69 4.33
CA PHE A 9 3.10 9.73 3.24
C PHE A 9 3.58 8.32 3.59
N LEU A 10 4.68 8.20 4.34
CA LEU A 10 5.20 6.91 4.78
C LEU A 10 4.25 6.27 5.80
N VAL A 11 3.82 7.02 6.81
CA VAL A 11 2.86 6.53 7.82
C VAL A 11 1.54 6.14 7.14
N LEU A 12 1.05 6.96 6.21
CA LEU A 12 -0.18 6.71 5.49
C LEU A 12 -0.07 5.45 4.61
N SER A 13 1.07 5.24 3.95
CA SER A 13 1.33 4.02 3.18
C SER A 13 1.26 2.76 4.06
N ILE A 14 1.86 2.78 5.26
CA ILE A 14 1.80 1.67 6.20
C ILE A 14 0.34 1.40 6.62
N ILE A 15 -0.40 2.45 6.98
CA ILE A 15 -1.81 2.34 7.37
C ILE A 15 -2.62 1.71 6.24
N PHE A 16 -2.49 2.22 5.01
CA PHE A 16 -3.20 1.68 3.84
C PHE A 16 -2.80 0.23 3.54
N SER A 17 -1.54 -0.15 3.76
CA SER A 17 -1.09 -1.53 3.55
C SER A 17 -1.75 -2.48 4.55
N ILE A 18 -1.74 -2.14 5.84
CA ILE A 18 -2.43 -2.91 6.90
C ILE A 18 -3.92 -3.00 6.59
N LEU A 19 -4.54 -1.87 6.22
CA LEU A 19 -5.96 -1.82 5.88
C LEU A 19 -6.28 -2.70 4.67
N GLY A 20 -5.42 -2.69 3.64
CA GLY A 20 -5.58 -3.53 2.46
C GLY A 20 -5.52 -5.02 2.78
N ILE A 21 -4.63 -5.44 3.68
CA ILE A 21 -4.58 -6.83 4.17
C ILE A 21 -5.83 -7.15 4.99
N ALA A 22 -6.25 -6.26 5.89
CA ALA A 22 -7.43 -6.46 6.71
C ALA A 22 -8.71 -6.59 5.87
N PHE A 23 -8.90 -5.72 4.87
CA PHE A 23 -10.02 -5.81 3.92
C PHE A 23 -9.97 -7.07 3.08
N PHE A 24 -8.79 -7.46 2.60
CA PHE A 24 -8.61 -8.73 1.91
C PHE A 24 -9.07 -9.90 2.77
N LEU A 25 -8.59 -10.00 4.02
CA LEU A 25 -8.97 -11.07 4.94
C LEU A 25 -10.47 -11.03 5.28
N PHE A 26 -11.03 -9.85 5.49
CA PHE A 26 -12.46 -9.67 5.78
C PHE A 26 -13.35 -10.17 4.64
N LEU A 27 -12.95 -9.97 3.38
CA LEU A 27 -13.71 -10.47 2.22
C LEU A 27 -13.41 -11.94 1.91
N PHE A 28 -12.18 -12.38 2.16
CA PHE A 28 -11.70 -13.70 1.77
C PHE A 28 -12.12 -14.82 2.74
N LEU A 29 -12.14 -14.53 4.05
CA LEU A 29 -12.43 -15.53 5.09
C LEU A 29 -13.89 -16.03 5.13
N PRO A 30 -14.93 -15.18 4.97
CA PRO A 30 -16.32 -15.61 5.16
C PRO A 30 -16.80 -16.63 4.13
N GLU A 31 -16.35 -16.52 2.87
CA GLU A 31 -16.82 -17.33 1.75
C GLU A 31 -15.68 -18.11 1.06
N PHE A 32 -14.67 -18.52 1.83
CA PHE A 32 -13.47 -19.13 1.28
C PHE A 32 -13.79 -20.37 0.41
N ASN A 33 -13.40 -20.31 -0.87
CA ASN A 33 -13.49 -21.40 -1.83
C ASN A 33 -12.30 -21.38 -2.81
N ILE A 34 -12.18 -22.39 -3.68
CA ILE A 34 -11.03 -22.51 -4.58
C ILE A 34 -10.94 -21.35 -5.60
N TYR A 35 -12.07 -20.77 -6.00
CA TYR A 35 -12.10 -19.60 -6.88
C TYR A 35 -11.57 -18.36 -6.17
N TRP A 36 -11.91 -18.18 -4.89
CA TRP A 36 -11.32 -17.12 -4.07
C TRP A 36 -9.82 -17.28 -3.96
N LEU A 37 -9.29 -18.49 -3.79
CA LEU A 37 -7.84 -18.73 -3.75
C LEU A 37 -7.15 -18.32 -5.07
N ILE A 38 -7.77 -18.62 -6.21
CA ILE A 38 -7.26 -18.22 -7.54
C ILE A 38 -7.28 -16.69 -7.70
N LEU A 39 -8.35 -16.03 -7.21
CA LEU A 39 -8.50 -14.58 -7.28
C LEU A 39 -7.71 -13.83 -6.20
N ALA A 40 -7.28 -14.51 -5.14
CA ALA A 40 -6.57 -13.92 -4.01
C ALA A 40 -5.42 -12.99 -4.40
N PRO A 41 -4.46 -13.39 -5.26
CA PRO A 41 -3.37 -12.50 -5.66
C PRO A 41 -3.86 -11.24 -6.39
N VAL A 42 -4.92 -11.33 -7.21
CA VAL A 42 -5.50 -10.19 -7.92
C VAL A 42 -6.13 -9.21 -6.94
N ILE A 43 -6.99 -9.72 -6.06
CA ILE A 43 -7.71 -8.93 -5.06
C ILE A 43 -6.70 -8.26 -4.10
N LEU A 44 -5.73 -9.02 -3.61
CA LEU A 44 -4.68 -8.51 -2.72
C LEU A 44 -3.85 -7.42 -3.42
N THR A 45 -3.52 -7.58 -4.70
CA THR A 45 -2.83 -6.54 -5.47
C THR A 45 -3.67 -5.26 -5.56
N ILE A 46 -4.97 -5.38 -5.85
CA ILE A 46 -5.88 -4.22 -5.93
C ILE A 46 -5.93 -3.46 -4.60
N TYR A 47 -6.07 -4.17 -3.47
CA TYR A 47 -6.11 -3.54 -2.15
C TYR A 47 -4.76 -2.94 -1.72
N GLN A 48 -3.64 -3.43 -2.24
CA GLN A 48 -2.30 -2.88 -1.94
C GLN A 48 -1.87 -1.73 -2.86
N LEU A 49 -2.52 -1.54 -4.02
CA LEU A 49 -2.20 -0.46 -4.96
C LEU A 49 -2.12 0.93 -4.30
N PRO A 50 -3.06 1.35 -3.44
CA PRO A 50 -2.99 2.67 -2.78
C PRO A 50 -1.76 2.80 -1.88
N ALA A 51 -1.42 1.74 -1.14
CA ALA A 51 -0.28 1.73 -0.23
C ALA A 51 1.04 1.88 -1.00
N VAL A 52 1.20 1.14 -2.11
CA VAL A 52 2.37 1.22 -2.99
C VAL A 52 2.46 2.59 -3.67
N GLY A 53 1.32 3.15 -4.11
CA GLY A 53 1.28 4.49 -4.70
C GLY A 53 1.77 5.57 -3.73
N LEU A 54 1.31 5.54 -2.48
CA LEU A 54 1.76 6.46 -1.42
C LEU A 54 3.25 6.28 -1.09
N PHE A 55 3.74 5.04 -1.04
CA PHE A 55 5.15 4.76 -0.82
C PHE A 55 6.04 5.25 -1.97
N TRP A 56 5.58 5.04 -3.21
CA TRP A 56 6.28 5.52 -4.39
C TRP A 56 6.38 7.05 -4.41
N LEU A 57 5.28 7.72 -4.06
CA LEU A 57 5.24 9.17 -3.93
C LEU A 57 6.19 9.67 -2.82
N HIS A 58 6.21 9.02 -1.65
CA HIS A 58 7.20 9.27 -0.60
C HIS A 58 8.64 9.18 -1.13
N LYS A 59 8.95 8.12 -1.87
CA LYS A 59 10.28 7.88 -2.44
C LYS A 59 10.66 8.95 -3.47
N LYS A 60 9.72 9.38 -4.31
CA LYS A 60 9.93 10.47 -5.28
C LYS A 60 10.31 11.77 -4.56
N PHE A 61 9.52 12.18 -3.57
CA PHE A 61 9.82 13.39 -2.79
C PHE A 61 11.14 13.32 -2.01
N LYS A 62 11.55 12.13 -1.58
CA LYS A 62 12.85 11.92 -0.92
C LYS A 62 14.03 12.00 -1.89
N ASN A 63 13.89 11.47 -3.11
CA ASN A 63 14.95 11.44 -4.10
C ASN A 63 15.21 12.80 -4.76
N GLU A 64 14.18 13.63 -4.95
CA GLU A 64 14.36 15.01 -5.43
C GLU A 64 15.11 15.91 -4.44
N HIS A 65 15.34 15.46 -3.21
CA HIS A 65 16.16 16.14 -2.19
C HIS A 65 17.56 15.57 -2.01
N LYS A 66 17.95 14.54 -2.76
CA LYS A 66 19.36 14.14 -2.83
C LYS A 66 20.03 14.98 -3.93
N PRO A 67 20.92 15.95 -3.60
CA PRO A 67 21.75 16.56 -4.63
C PRO A 67 22.52 15.43 -5.31
N SER A 68 22.44 15.41 -6.64
CA SER A 68 23.29 14.59 -7.50
C SER A 68 24.74 14.91 -7.15
N LEU A 69 25.38 13.98 -6.42
CA LEU A 69 26.83 13.92 -6.29
C LEU A 69 27.44 13.65 -7.67
#